data_AF-A0AB35U3G8-F1
#
_entry.id   AF-A0AB35U3G8-F1
#
_cell.length_a   1.000
_cell.length_b   1.000
_cell.length_c   1.000
_cell.angle_alpha   90.00
_cell.angle_beta   90.00
_cell.angle_gamma   90.00
#
_symmetry.space_group_name_H-M   'P 1'
#
loop_
_entity.id
_entity.type
_entity.pdbx_description
1 polymer ?
#
loop_
_entity_poly.entity_id
_entity_poly.type
_entity_poly.pdbx_seq_one_letter_code
_entity_poly.pdbx_strand_id
1 'polypeptide(L)'
;MSKYKDILRLLSTTGLSGRQISAQLHVGRESVTAAREAASSLNLKWEEVKEKSEDEIRRMLFPKAKIESIQVKPDFKEMLKDYDR
;
A
#
# COMPACT_ATOMS: atom_id res chain seq x y z
N MET A 1 -10.35 0.80 8.37
CA MET A 1 -9.25 0.47 9.31
C MET A 1 -8.56 -0.79 8.81
N SER A 2 -7.27 -0.98 9.09
CA SER A 2 -6.29 -1.68 8.24
C SER A 2 -6.69 -3.05 7.65
N LYS A 3 -6.36 -4.20 8.27
CA LYS A 3 -5.74 -4.43 9.60
C LYS A 3 -4.25 -4.82 9.47
N TYR A 4 -3.40 -3.97 8.89
CA TYR A 4 -2.03 -4.34 8.54
C TYR A 4 -1.15 -4.61 9.75
N LYS A 5 -1.37 -3.90 10.87
CA LYS A 5 -0.59 -4.12 12.10
C LYS A 5 -0.82 -5.52 12.66
N ASP A 6 -2.07 -5.98 12.69
CA ASP A 6 -2.42 -7.32 13.18
C ASP A 6 -1.97 -8.44 12.22
N ILE A 7 -1.99 -8.20 10.90
CA ILE A 7 -1.42 -9.13 9.91
C ILE A 7 0.06 -9.37 10.20
N LEU A 8 0.85 -8.30 10.35
CA LEU A 8 2.29 -8.39 10.64
C LEU A 8 2.56 -9.01 12.01
N ARG A 9 1.72 -8.70 13.02
CA ARG A 9 1.78 -9.34 14.33
C ARG A 9 1.65 -10.85 14.23
N LEU A 10 0.56 -11.34 13.63
CA LEU A 10 0.29 -12.78 13.50
C LEU A 10 1.35 -13.50 12.65
N LEU A 11 1.82 -12.89 11.56
CA LEU A 11 2.94 -13.42 10.78
C LEU A 11 4.19 -13.60 11.65
N SER A 12 4.52 -12.63 12.51
CA SER A 12 5.72 -12.67 13.35
C SER A 12 5.60 -13.53 14.60
N THR A 13 4.43 -13.61 15.24
CA THR A 13 4.29 -14.28 16.54
C THR A 13 3.89 -15.74 16.47
N THR A 14 3.19 -16.16 15.41
CA THR A 14 2.57 -17.50 15.35
C THR A 14 2.89 -18.29 14.09
N GLY A 15 3.64 -17.72 13.13
CA GLY A 15 4.02 -18.41 11.89
C GLY A 15 2.84 -18.86 11.02
N LEU A 16 1.64 -18.32 11.28
CA LEU A 16 0.39 -18.78 10.67
C LEU A 16 0.41 -18.65 9.15
N SER A 17 -0.28 -19.57 8.48
CA SER A 17 -0.56 -19.48 7.05
C SER A 17 -1.35 -18.20 6.76
N GLY A 18 -1.06 -17.52 5.65
CA GLY A 18 -1.83 -16.36 5.22
C GLY A 18 -3.34 -16.64 5.07
N ARG A 19 -3.72 -17.91 4.85
CA ARG A 19 -5.12 -18.37 4.86
C ARG A 19 -5.77 -18.27 6.24
N GLN A 20 -5.06 -18.66 7.30
CA GLN A 20 -5.54 -18.59 8.69
C GLN A 20 -5.66 -17.13 9.15
N ILE A 21 -4.65 -16.30 8.82
CA ILE A 21 -4.66 -14.86 9.13
C ILE A 21 -5.83 -14.14 8.42
N SER A 22 -6.06 -14.45 7.14
CA SER A 22 -7.20 -13.93 6.37
C SER A 22 -8.55 -14.28 7.02
N ALA A 23 -8.73 -15.53 7.47
CA ALA A 23 -9.93 -15.96 8.18
C ALA A 23 -10.09 -15.30 9.55
N GLN A 24 -9.01 -15.20 10.33
CA GLN A 24 -9.04 -14.67 11.71
C GLN A 24 -9.26 -13.15 11.76
N LEU A 25 -8.71 -12.40 10.81
CA LEU A 25 -8.86 -10.94 10.75
C LEU A 25 -10.01 -10.48 9.84
N HIS A 26 -10.67 -11.40 9.13
CA HIS A 26 -11.67 -11.12 8.09
C HIS A 26 -11.17 -10.14 7.01
N VAL A 27 -9.97 -10.41 6.48
CA VAL A 27 -9.32 -9.58 5.44
C VAL A 27 -9.11 -10.41 4.17
N GLY A 28 -9.17 -9.76 3.01
CA GLY A 28 -8.85 -10.39 1.73
C GLY A 28 -7.47 -11.05 1.73
N ARG A 29 -7.37 -12.24 1.11
CA ARG A 29 -6.12 -13.01 1.02
C ARG A 29 -5.00 -12.22 0.34
N GLU A 30 -5.36 -11.42 -0.65
CA GLU A 30 -4.46 -10.51 -1.36
C GLU A 30 -3.80 -9.52 -0.40
N SER A 31 -4.56 -8.88 0.51
CA SER A 31 -4.01 -7.94 1.49
C SER A 31 -3.02 -8.59 2.45
N VAL A 32 -3.24 -9.86 2.82
CA VAL A 32 -2.30 -10.63 3.66
C VAL A 32 -1.04 -11.01 2.88
N THR A 33 -1.19 -11.40 1.62
CA THR A 33 -0.07 -11.78 0.74
C THR A 33 0.80 -10.56 0.42
N ALA A 34 0.19 -9.46 -0.02
CA ALA A 34 0.86 -8.20 -0.30
C ALA A 34 1.56 -7.61 0.93
N ALA A 35 0.94 -7.69 2.12
CA ALA A 35 1.60 -7.26 3.37
C ALA A 35 2.82 -8.14 3.72
N ARG A 36 2.75 -9.45 3.47
CA ARG A 36 3.87 -10.38 3.67
C ARG A 36 5.01 -10.12 2.69
N GLU A 37 4.69 -9.93 1.41
CA GLU A 37 5.67 -9.62 0.36
C GLU A 37 6.35 -8.27 0.59
N ALA A 38 5.59 -7.23 0.90
CA ALA A 38 6.13 -5.91 1.24
C ALA A 38 7.01 -5.96 2.50
N ALA A 39 6.57 -6.63 3.56
CA ALA A 39 7.38 -6.78 4.78
C ALA A 39 8.66 -7.58 4.53
N SER A 40 8.61 -8.64 3.72
CA SER A 40 9.78 -9.43 3.32
C SER A 40 10.75 -8.62 2.45
N SER A 41 10.23 -7.76 1.56
CA SER A 41 11.03 -6.92 0.65
C SER A 41 11.73 -5.79 1.40
N LEU A 42 11.08 -5.24 2.42
CA LEU A 42 11.62 -4.20 3.30
C LEU A 42 12.42 -4.77 4.49
N ASN A 43 12.46 -6.10 4.62
CA ASN A 43 13.08 -6.83 5.74
C ASN A 43 12.60 -6.33 7.13
N LEU A 44 11.33 -5.91 7.21
CA LEU A 44 10.74 -5.22 8.34
C LEU A 44 10.61 -6.12 9.57
N LYS A 45 11.17 -5.68 10.70
CA LYS A 45 11.02 -6.41 11.96
C LYS A 45 9.73 -5.97 12.67
N TRP A 46 9.07 -6.93 13.33
CA TRP A 46 7.89 -6.64 14.16
C TRP A 46 8.17 -5.57 15.23
N GLU A 47 9.41 -5.49 15.73
CA GLU A 47 9.80 -4.47 16.72
C GLU A 47 9.72 -3.03 16.22
N GLU A 48 9.97 -2.78 14.93
CA GLU A 48 9.87 -1.45 14.31
C GLU A 48 8.41 -1.09 13.98
N VAL A 49 7.57 -2.12 13.82
CA VAL A 49 6.14 -2.04 13.48
C VAL A 49 5.28 -1.88 14.75
N LYS A 50 5.71 -2.43 15.90
CA LYS A 50 4.93 -2.41 17.15
C LYS A 50 4.65 -0.98 17.64
N GLU A 51 5.58 -0.06 17.44
CA GLU A 51 5.51 1.34 17.92
C GLU A 51 4.79 2.27 16.93
N LYS A 52 4.69 1.86 15.66
CA LYS A 52 4.08 2.66 14.60
C LYS A 52 2.56 2.59 14.58
N SER A 53 1.95 3.66 14.09
CA SER A 53 0.52 3.72 13.79
C SER A 53 0.18 2.88 12.56
N GLU A 54 -1.08 2.48 12.42
CA GLU A 54 -1.53 1.66 11.28
C GLU A 54 -1.41 2.40 9.93
N ASP A 55 -1.60 3.73 9.91
CA ASP A 55 -1.39 4.54 8.71
C ASP A 55 0.09 4.65 8.32
N GLU A 56 1.01 4.73 9.28
CA GLU A 56 2.45 4.68 8.98
C GLU A 56 2.84 3.31 8.40
N ILE A 57 2.41 2.22 9.05
CA ILE A 57 2.68 0.84 8.57
C ILE A 57 2.17 0.69 7.14
N ARG A 58 0.94 1.16 6.87
CA ARG A 58 0.37 1.15 5.52
C ARG A 58 1.19 1.97 4.52
N ARG A 59 1.68 3.16 4.90
CA ARG A 59 2.55 4.01 4.05
C ARG A 59 3.93 3.40 3.82
N MET A 60 4.44 2.61 4.75
CA MET A 60 5.73 1.91 4.62
C MET A 60 5.59 0.68 3.71
N LEU A 61 4.57 -0.16 3.92
CA LEU A 61 4.31 -1.34 3.08
C LEU A 61 3.90 -0.95 1.66
N PHE A 62 3.07 0.08 1.53
CA PHE A 62 2.53 0.58 0.27
C PHE A 62 2.86 2.07 0.16
N PRO A 63 4.13 2.42 -0.15
CA PRO A 63 4.47 3.79 -0.46
C PRO A 63 3.61 4.22 -1.63
N LYS A 64 2.75 5.23 -1.42
CA LYS A 64 2.02 5.83 -2.53
C LYS A 64 3.08 6.34 -3.51
N ALA A 65 3.11 5.76 -4.71
CA ALA A 65 3.83 6.35 -5.82
C ALA A 65 3.44 7.83 -5.86
N LYS A 66 4.45 8.70 -5.81
CA LYS A 66 4.24 10.12 -5.98
C LYS A 66 3.69 10.26 -7.39
N ILE A 67 2.37 10.45 -7.51
CA ILE A 67 1.79 10.87 -8.79
C ILE A 67 2.29 12.29 -8.95
N GLU A 68 3.46 12.42 -9.56
CA GLU A 68 3.91 13.67 -10.11
C GLU A 68 2.86 14.01 -11.16
N SER A 69 1.98 14.94 -10.81
CA SER A 69 0.94 15.40 -11.71
C SER A 69 1.63 16.22 -12.79
N ILE A 70 2.12 15.52 -13.82
CA ILE A 70 2.52 16.10 -15.09
C ILE A 70 1.24 16.60 -15.75
N GLN A 71 0.70 17.70 -15.22
CA GLN A 71 -0.27 18.52 -15.93
C GLN A 71 0.48 19.19 -17.07
N VAL A 72 0.67 18.44 -18.14
CA VAL A 72 0.98 18.99 -19.46
C VAL A 72 -0.17 19.95 -19.76
N LYS A 73 0.08 21.26 -19.69
CA LYS A 73 -0.86 22.23 -20.24
C LYS A 73 -0.92 21.95 -21.74
N PRO A 74 -2.08 21.64 -22.32
CA PRO A 74 -2.17 21.53 -23.78
C PRO A 74 -1.91 22.92 -24.37
N ASP A 75 -1.11 22.97 -25.43
CA ASP A 75 -0.83 24.22 -26.15
C ASP A 75 -2.05 24.65 -26.95
N PHE A 76 -2.98 25.35 -26.29
CA PHE A 76 -4.21 25.92 -26.88
C PHE A 76 -3.96 26.87 -28.08
N LYS A 77 -2.70 27.21 -28.37
CA LYS A 77 -2.29 28.12 -29.44
C LYS A 77 -2.52 27.55 -30.86
N GLU A 78 -2.58 26.22 -31.02
CA GLU A 78 -2.93 25.62 -32.31
C GLU A 78 -4.44 25.41 -32.47
N MET A 79 -5.14 24.99 -31.40
CA MET A 79 -6.58 24.71 -31.43
C MET A 79 -7.46 25.91 -31.82
N LEU A 80 -6.98 27.14 -31.65
CA LEU A 80 -7.74 28.35 -32.02
C LEU A 80 -7.73 28.64 -33.53
N LYS A 81 -6.80 28.07 -34.31
CA LYS A 81 -6.70 28.34 -35.77
C LYS A 81 -7.81 27.68 -36.59
N ASP A 82 -8.36 26.57 -36.12
CA ASP A 82 -9.39 25.82 -36.83
C ASP A 82 -10.81 26.34 -36.56
N TYR A 83 -10.98 27.32 -35.66
CA TYR A 83 -12.29 27.86 -35.26
C TYR A 83 -12.72 29.12 -36.02
N ASP A 84 -11.79 29.78 -36.73
CA ASP A 84 -12.01 31.04 -37.48
C ASP A 84 -12.09 30.80 -39.02
N ARG A 85 -12.61 29.66 -39.48
CA ARG A 85 -12.66 29.27 -40.91
C ARG A 85 -14.07 28.99 -41.44
#